data_AF-A0A7S2B9C1-F1
#
_entry.id   AF-A0A7S2B9C1-F1
#
_cell.length_a   1.000
_cell.length_b   1.000
_cell.length_c   1.000
_cell.angle_alpha   90.00
_cell.angle_beta   90.00
_cell.angle_gamma   90.00
#
_symmetry.space_group_name_H-M   'P 1'
#
loop_
_entity.id
_entity.type
_entity.pdbx_description
1 polymer ?
#
loop_
_entity_poly.entity_id
_entity_poly.type
_entity_poly.pdbx_seq_one_letter_code
_entity_poly.pdbx_strand_id
1 'polypeptide(L)'
;MIDGQPASRAARVRWTMMTSVRPLLIADMTTAFSLFINCTASLPAIVQFGLCGGLLILLNFFLVLAVMPALLVISELGYLRCARLQRRLSRMRQPRGALREIA
;
A
#
# COMPACT_ATOMS: atom_id res chain seq x y z
N MET A 1 3.02 12.48 15.34
CA MET A 1 2.45 12.41 16.70
C MET A 1 2.28 13.85 17.13
N ILE A 2 1.05 14.33 17.26
CA ILE A 2 0.76 15.67 17.80
C ILE A 2 0.00 15.36 19.09
N ASP A 3 0.57 15.74 20.23
CA ASP A 3 -0.04 15.61 21.58
C ASP A 3 -0.31 14.18 22.10
N GLY A 4 0.50 13.19 21.71
CA GLY A 4 0.40 11.81 22.23
C GLY A 4 -0.83 11.02 21.78
N GLN A 5 -1.72 11.62 20.97
CA GLN A 5 -2.86 10.94 20.34
C GLN A 5 -2.46 10.35 18.98
N PRO A 6 -2.99 9.18 18.60
CA PRO A 6 -2.76 8.61 17.27
C PRO A 6 -3.35 9.56 16.21
N ALA A 7 -2.54 9.92 15.20
CA ALA A 7 -2.98 10.76 14.09
C ALA A 7 -4.25 10.21 13.43
N SER A 8 -5.16 11.09 12.99
CA SER A 8 -6.41 10.67 12.35
C SER A 8 -6.13 9.82 11.10
N ARG A 9 -7.03 8.88 10.79
CA ARG A 9 -6.87 7.95 9.64
C ARG A 9 -6.63 8.72 8.33
N ALA A 10 -7.42 9.76 8.10
CA ALA A 10 -7.29 10.64 6.94
C ALA A 10 -5.92 11.34 6.90
N ALA A 11 -5.41 11.81 8.05
CA ALA A 11 -4.10 12.45 8.11
C ALA A 11 -2.96 11.47 7.77
N ARG A 12 -3.06 10.21 8.22
CA ARG A 12 -2.06 9.18 7.89
C ARG A 12 -2.06 8.84 6.41
N VAL A 13 -3.24 8.55 5.84
CA VAL A 13 -3.36 8.27 4.39
C VAL A 13 -2.85 9.44 3.57
N ARG A 14 -3.24 10.67 3.93
CA ARG A 14 -2.78 11.89 3.25
C ARG A 14 -1.26 12.06 3.34
N TRP A 15 -0.68 11.83 4.53
CA TRP A 15 0.77 11.90 4.72
C TRP A 15 1.50 10.83 3.90
N THR A 16 1.04 9.58 3.95
CA THR A 16 1.61 8.48 3.16
C THR A 16 1.54 8.78 1.66
N MET A 17 0.40 9.25 1.15
CA MET A 17 0.28 9.64 -0.25
C MET A 17 1.26 10.76 -0.60
N MET A 18 1.29 11.86 0.15
CA MET A 18 2.20 12.97 -0.16
C MET A 18 3.67 12.57 -0.13
N THR A 19 4.08 11.69 0.78
CA THR A 19 5.46 11.22 0.87
C THR A 19 5.82 10.20 -0.21
N SER A 20 4.89 9.31 -0.58
CA SER A 20 5.17 8.21 -1.54
C SER A 20 5.03 8.60 -3.00
N VAL A 21 4.15 9.56 -3.34
CA VAL A 21 3.87 9.94 -4.73
C VAL A 21 5.11 10.43 -5.47
N ARG A 22 5.93 11.29 -4.84
CA ARG A 22 7.10 11.89 -5.47
C ARG A 22 8.16 10.87 -5.90
N PRO A 23 8.65 9.96 -5.02
CA PRO A 23 9.59 8.93 -5.45
C PRO A 23 8.98 7.95 -6.46
N LEU A 24 7.69 7.62 -6.31
CA LEU A 24 7.00 6.71 -7.23
C LEU A 24 6.94 7.29 -8.65
N LEU A 25 6.59 8.58 -8.77
CA LEU A 25 6.56 9.28 -10.05
C LEU A 25 7.96 9.29 -10.71
N ILE A 26 9.01 9.54 -9.94
CA ILE A 26 10.38 9.55 -10.49
C ILE A 26 10.73 8.15 -11.02
N ALA A 27 10.44 7.09 -10.27
CA ALA A 27 10.71 5.72 -10.68
C ALA A 27 9.92 5.29 -11.92
N ASP A 28 8.63 5.61 -11.98
CA ASP A 28 7.79 5.27 -13.13
C ASP A 28 8.20 6.08 -14.38
N MET A 29 8.57 7.34 -14.21
CA MET A 29 9.08 8.17 -15.31
C MET A 29 10.41 7.66 -15.86
N THR A 30 11.36 7.26 -15.01
CA THR A 30 12.64 6.71 -15.49
C THR A 30 12.44 5.37 -16.19
N THR A 31 11.54 4.53 -15.68
CA THR A 31 11.23 3.23 -16.30
C THR A 31 10.50 3.41 -17.63
N ALA A 32 9.50 4.28 -17.69
CA ALA A 32 8.79 4.60 -18.94
C ALA A 32 9.74 5.23 -19.97
N PHE A 33 10.63 6.14 -19.54
CA PHE A 33 11.63 6.74 -20.41
C PHE A 33 12.57 5.68 -21.00
N SER A 34 13.04 4.73 -20.19
CA SER A 34 13.87 3.62 -20.67
C SER A 34 13.16 2.78 -21.73
N LEU A 35 11.85 2.59 -21.61
CA LEU A 35 11.05 1.89 -22.62
C LEU A 35 10.81 2.74 -23.87
N PHE A 36 10.64 4.05 -23.74
CA PHE A 36 10.47 4.94 -24.89
C PHE A 36 11.74 5.08 -25.74
N ILE A 37 12.94 4.88 -25.18
CA ILE A 37 14.17 4.83 -25.98
C ILE A 37 14.08 3.73 -27.05
N ASN A 38 13.40 2.61 -26.77
CA ASN A 38 13.20 1.52 -27.72
C ASN A 38 12.39 1.94 -28.96
N CYS A 39 11.68 3.07 -28.92
CA CYS A 39 10.98 3.62 -30.10
C CYS A 39 11.93 4.13 -31.18
N THR A 40 13.22 4.31 -30.87
CA THR A 40 14.26 4.69 -31.86
C THR A 40 14.82 3.50 -32.64
N ALA A 41 14.43 2.27 -32.29
CA ALA A 41 14.91 1.07 -32.95
C ALA A 41 14.32 0.93 -34.37
N SER A 42 15.13 0.40 -35.29
CA SER A 42 14.72 0.10 -36.66
C SER A 42 13.73 -1.07 -36.77
N LEU A 43 13.70 -1.96 -35.76
CA LEU A 43 12.81 -3.11 -35.74
C LEU A 43 11.42 -2.71 -35.20
N PRO A 44 10.33 -2.90 -35.96
CA PRO A 44 8.99 -2.46 -35.58
C PRO A 44 8.46 -3.16 -34.31
N ALA A 45 8.86 -4.42 -34.07
CA ALA A 45 8.49 -5.15 -32.86
C ALA A 45 9.02 -4.49 -31.58
N ILE A 46 10.24 -3.95 -31.63
CA ILE A 46 10.90 -3.28 -30.49
C ILE A 46 10.22 -1.94 -30.21
N VAL A 47 9.84 -1.22 -31.26
CA VAL A 47 9.09 0.05 -31.16
C VAL A 47 7.72 -0.18 -30.50
N GLN A 48 6.96 -1.18 -30.96
CA GLN A 48 5.66 -1.51 -30.39
C GLN A 48 5.75 -1.90 -28.90
N PHE A 49 6.77 -2.69 -28.54
CA PHE A 49 7.04 -3.07 -27.16
C PHE A 49 7.34 -1.84 -26.29
N GLY A 50 8.25 -0.96 -26.74
CA GLY A 50 8.63 0.24 -26.01
C GLY A 50 7.45 1.20 -25.79
N LEU A 51 6.66 1.43 -26.84
CA LEU A 51 5.52 2.35 -26.80
C LEU A 51 4.39 1.82 -25.92
N CYS A 52 4.02 0.55 -26.06
CA CYS A 52 2.98 -0.08 -25.25
C CYS A 52 3.42 -0.19 -23.77
N GLY A 53 4.65 -0.64 -23.52
CA GLY A 53 5.20 -0.77 -22.18
C GLY A 53 5.32 0.56 -21.46
N GLY A 54 5.85 1.60 -22.13
CA GLY A 54 5.96 2.94 -21.55
C GLY A 54 4.60 3.53 -21.16
N LEU A 55 3.58 3.39 -22.03
CA LEU A 55 2.20 3.80 -21.72
C LEU A 55 1.60 3.01 -20.55
N LEU A 56 1.82 1.69 -20.50
CA LEU A 56 1.32 0.85 -19.42
C LEU A 56 1.88 1.24 -18.06
N ILE A 57 3.16 1.62 -17.99
CA ILE A 57 3.77 2.10 -16.75
C ILE A 57 3.13 3.42 -16.29
N LEU A 58 2.92 4.37 -17.20
CA LEU A 58 2.25 5.63 -16.85
C LEU A 58 0.80 5.40 -16.40
N LEU A 59 0.06 4.51 -17.07
CA LEU A 59 -1.29 4.13 -16.65
C LEU A 59 -1.28 3.42 -15.28
N ASN A 60 -0.29 2.57 -15.03
CA ASN A 60 -0.12 1.90 -13.74
C ASN A 60 0.09 2.91 -12.61
N PHE A 61 0.89 3.96 -12.82
CA PHE A 61 1.07 5.03 -11.85
C PHE A 61 -0.27 5.68 -11.45
N PHE A 62 -1.11 6.06 -12.42
CA PHE A 62 -2.44 6.62 -12.12
C PHE A 62 -3.35 5.62 -11.41
N LEU A 63 -3.29 4.34 -11.79
CA LEU A 63 -4.04 3.28 -11.11
C LEU A 63 -3.60 3.15 -9.66
N VAL A 64 -2.30 3.18 -9.38
CA VAL A 64 -1.76 3.14 -8.01
C VAL A 64 -2.25 4.35 -7.23
N LEU A 65 -2.21 5.57 -7.79
CA LEU A 65 -2.73 6.75 -7.10
C LEU A 65 -4.20 6.61 -6.65
N ALA A 66 -5.03 5.93 -7.45
CA ALA A 66 -6.43 5.70 -7.13
C ALA A 66 -6.64 4.52 -6.16
N VAL A 67 -5.92 3.41 -6.36
CA VAL A 67 -6.14 2.15 -5.63
C VAL A 67 -5.44 2.12 -4.27
N MET A 68 -4.26 2.71 -4.16
CA MET A 68 -3.44 2.72 -2.94
C MET A 68 -4.18 3.31 -1.71
N PRO A 69 -4.86 4.47 -1.79
CA PRO A 69 -5.61 4.99 -0.63
C PRO A 69 -6.77 4.06 -0.24
N ALA A 70 -7.44 3.41 -1.21
CA ALA A 70 -8.49 2.44 -0.92
C ALA A 70 -7.94 1.20 -0.20
N LEU A 71 -6.80 0.66 -0.66
CA LEU A 71 -6.12 -0.46 0.00
C LEU A 71 -5.67 -0.12 1.41
N LEU A 72 -5.18 1.10 1.65
CA LEU A 72 -4.76 1.55 2.99
C LEU A 72 -5.95 1.59 3.98
N VAL A 73 -7.12 2.05 3.52
CA VAL A 73 -8.33 2.06 4.36
C VAL A 73 -8.80 0.64 4.67
N ILE A 74 -8.78 -0.25 3.68
CA ILE A 74 -9.17 -1.66 3.85
C ILE A 74 -8.22 -2.38 4.80
N SER A 75 -6.91 -2.16 4.68
CA SER A 75 -5.91 -2.82 5.53
C SER A 75 -6.05 -2.38 7.00
N GLU A 76 -6.31 -1.10 7.27
CA GLU A 76 -6.60 -0.62 8.63
C GLU A 76 -7.87 -1.26 9.21
N LEU A 77 -8.93 -1.39 8.41
CA LEU A 77 -10.18 -2.03 8.85
C LEU A 77 -9.97 -3.53 9.14
N GLY A 78 -9.19 -4.22 8.31
CA GLY A 78 -8.82 -5.63 8.49
C GLY A 78 -8.01 -5.84 9.78
N TYR A 79 -6.99 -5.01 10.00
CA TYR A 79 -6.15 -5.07 11.20
C TYR A 79 -6.98 -4.88 12.49
N LEU A 80 -7.91 -3.92 12.50
CA LEU A 80 -8.80 -3.68 13.65
C LEU A 80 -9.78 -4.83 13.92
N ARG A 81 -10.19 -5.58 12.89
CA ARG A 81 -11.02 -6.79 13.06
C ARG A 81 -10.20 -7.93 13.66
N CYS A 82 -9.01 -8.21 13.13
CA CYS A 82 -8.10 -9.21 13.68
C CYS A 82 -7.68 -8.89 15.11
N ALA A 83 -7.29 -7.65 15.41
CA ALA A 83 -6.93 -7.24 16.77
C ALA A 83 -8.09 -7.40 17.76
N ARG A 84 -9.33 -7.08 17.34
CA ARG A 84 -10.53 -7.33 18.17
C ARG A 84 -10.81 -8.81 18.36
N LEU A 85 -10.67 -9.61 17.31
CA LEU A 85 -10.83 -11.07 17.38
C LEU A 85 -9.80 -11.68 18.32
N GLN A 86 -8.54 -11.28 18.23
CA GLN A 86 -7.46 -11.77 19.08
C GLN A 86 -7.69 -11.40 20.56
N ARG A 87 -8.17 -10.19 20.86
CA ARG A 87 -8.58 -9.81 22.22
C ARG A 87 -9.76 -10.64 22.73
N ARG A 88 -10.73 -10.93 21.87
CA ARG A 88 -11.87 -11.82 22.23
C ARG A 88 -11.38 -13.24 22.51
N LEU A 89 -10.51 -13.78 21.67
CA LEU A 89 -9.92 -15.11 21.84
C LEU A 89 -9.04 -15.20 23.09
N SER A 90 -8.23 -14.18 23.39
CA SER A 90 -7.42 -14.17 24.61
C SER A 90 -8.27 -14.08 25.88
N ARG A 91 -9.39 -13.34 25.88
CA ARG A 91 -10.37 -13.40 26.97
C ARG A 91 -10.99 -14.79 27.12
N MET A 92 -11.32 -15.47 26.02
CA MET A 92 -11.89 -16.82 26.06
C MET A 92 -10.85 -17.90 26.43
N ARG A 93 -9.57 -17.66 26.16
CA ARG A 93 -8.45 -18.55 26.54
C ARG A 93 -8.09 -18.44 28.02
N GLN A 94 -8.68 -17.50 28.76
CA GLN A 94 -8.53 -17.41 30.21
C GLN A 94 -9.69 -18.13 30.94
N PRO A 95 -9.69 -19.47 31.00
CA PRO A 95 -10.32 -20.17 32.12
C PRO A 95 -9.40 -21.24 32.75
N ARG A 96 -9.46 -21.32 34.10
CA ARG A 96 -8.97 -22.39 34.99
C ARG A 96 -7.51 -22.35 35.50
N GLY A 97 -6.98 -21.16 35.79
CA GLY A 97 -5.81 -21.02 36.69
C GLY A 97 -6.18 -20.64 38.13
N ALA A 98 -7.32 -19.96 38.34
CA ALA A 98 -7.74 -19.40 39.63
C ALA A 98 -8.36 -20.43 40.60
N LEU A 99 -8.05 -21.72 40.45
CA LEU A 99 -8.59 -22.81 41.28
C LEU A 99 -7.47 -23.72 41.81
N ARG A 100 -6.27 -23.15 42.00
CA ARG A 100 -5.10 -23.83 42.60
C ARG A 100 -4.50 -23.11 43.82
N GLU A 101 -5.13 -22.05 44.33
CA GLU A 101 -4.71 -21.38 45.59
C GLU A 101 -5.65 -21.66 46.78
N ILE A 102 -6.47 -22.73 46.72
CA ILE A 102 -7.29 -23.17 47.87
C ILE A 102 -7.18 -24.69 48.10
N ALA A 103 -5.98 -25.25 47.92
CA ALA A 103 -5.67 -26.64 48.33
C ALA A 103 -4.29 -26.67 48.99
#